data_AF-A0A7C5S2I6-F1
#
_entry.id   AF-A0A7C5S2I6-F1
#
_cell.length_a   1.000
_cell.length_b   1.000
_cell.length_c   1.000
_cell.angle_alpha   90.00
_cell.angle_beta   90.00
_cell.angle_gamma   90.00
#
_symmetry.space_group_name_H-M   'P 1'
#
loop_
_entity.id
_entity.type
_entity.pdbx_description
1 polymer ?
#
loop_
_entity_poly.entity_id
_entity_poly.type
_entity_poly.pdbx_seq_one_letter_code
_entity_poly.pdbx_strand_id
1 'polypeptide(L)'
;MAKDRRTVAEKRNYVVLDVESAKSVCTAWLRQYHLQQAVSFGLPEVDDRYHVWRVPLISSAQRHPVGEIVIDARTSLIIESKSTSPDVLEARMLGRPIRQPYKSLPKDTNCYPVSSLRNTIALGDSEQILMDLPANSVD
;
A
#
# COMPACT_ATOMS: atom_id res chain seq x y z
N MET A 1 -20.32 -25.16 25.76
CA MET A 1 -20.37 -25.10 24.28
C MET A 1 -19.12 -24.39 23.79
N ALA A 2 -18.17 -25.12 23.20
CA ALA A 2 -16.96 -24.52 22.64
C ALA A 2 -17.33 -23.77 21.36
N LYS A 3 -17.21 -22.44 21.38
CA LYS A 3 -17.47 -21.58 20.22
C LYS A 3 -16.49 -22.01 19.13
N ASP A 4 -16.98 -22.41 17.95
CA ASP A 4 -16.18 -22.79 16.78
C ASP A 4 -15.26 -21.60 16.42
N ARG A 5 -14.04 -21.62 16.95
CA ARG A 5 -13.13 -20.47 16.98
C ARG A 5 -12.22 -20.49 15.76
N ARG A 6 -12.80 -20.77 14.59
CA ARG A 6 -12.07 -20.70 13.33
C ARG A 6 -11.67 -19.26 13.05
N THR A 7 -10.40 -19.03 12.79
CA THR A 7 -9.88 -17.70 12.43
C THR A 7 -10.47 -17.25 11.09
N VAL A 8 -10.44 -15.96 10.79
CA VAL A 8 -10.92 -15.44 9.49
C VAL A 8 -10.11 -16.05 8.35
N ALA A 9 -8.81 -16.28 8.55
CA ALA A 9 -7.94 -16.94 7.58
C ALA A 9 -8.36 -18.38 7.30
N GLU A 10 -8.67 -19.15 8.35
CA GLU A 10 -9.18 -20.53 8.22
C GLU A 10 -10.54 -20.58 7.54
N LYS A 11 -11.47 -19.67 7.89
CA LYS A 11 -12.80 -19.60 7.25
C LYS A 11 -12.72 -19.29 5.77
N ARG A 12 -11.69 -18.55 5.35
CA ARG A 12 -11.47 -18.14 3.95
C ARG A 12 -10.51 -19.08 3.20
N ASN A 13 -10.11 -20.20 3.80
CA ASN A 13 -9.19 -21.19 3.23
C ASN A 13 -7.87 -20.57 2.72
N TYR A 14 -7.28 -19.67 3.52
CA TYR A 14 -5.96 -19.13 3.20
C TYR A 14 -4.88 -20.18 3.46
N VAL A 15 -3.83 -20.15 2.64
CA VAL A 15 -2.60 -20.93 2.86
C VAL A 15 -1.69 -20.21 3.85
N VAL A 16 -1.67 -18.87 3.83
CA VAL A 16 -0.92 -18.05 4.79
C VAL A 16 -1.84 -17.64 5.94
N LEU A 17 -1.72 -18.34 7.07
CA LEU A 17 -2.62 -18.19 8.23
C LEU A 17 -2.15 -17.15 9.24
N ASP A 18 -0.85 -17.03 9.43
CA ASP A 18 -0.25 -16.22 10.48
C ASP A 18 0.90 -15.33 9.97
N VAL A 19 1.29 -14.42 10.85
CA VAL A 19 2.37 -13.46 10.64
C VAL A 19 3.71 -14.17 10.41
N GLU A 20 3.93 -15.29 11.10
CA GLU A 20 5.17 -16.06 10.99
C GLU A 20 5.30 -16.73 9.63
N SER A 21 4.22 -17.33 9.10
CA SER A 21 4.18 -17.87 7.75
C SER A 21 4.43 -16.79 6.70
N ALA A 22 3.82 -15.61 6.84
CA ALA A 22 4.05 -14.49 5.93
C ALA A 22 5.54 -14.06 5.94
N LYS A 23 6.17 -13.98 7.11
CA LYS A 23 7.60 -13.69 7.23
C LYS A 23 8.48 -14.79 6.63
N SER A 24 8.10 -16.06 6.79
CA SER A 24 8.82 -17.20 6.22
C SER A 24 8.85 -17.15 4.69
N VAL A 25 7.69 -16.89 4.07
CA VAL A 25 7.57 -16.72 2.60
C VAL A 25 8.42 -15.55 2.13
N CYS A 26 8.34 -14.38 2.79
CA CYS A 26 9.18 -13.23 2.47
C CYS A 26 10.67 -13.54 2.61
N THR A 27 11.06 -14.29 3.65
CA THR A 27 12.46 -14.67 3.88
C THR A 27 12.98 -15.57 2.76
N ALA A 28 12.16 -16.52 2.31
CA ALA A 28 12.50 -17.40 1.18
C ALA A 28 12.72 -16.59 -0.12
N TRP A 29 11.92 -15.57 -0.36
CA TRP A 29 12.09 -14.67 -1.51
C TRP A 29 13.32 -13.77 -1.37
N LEU A 30 13.53 -13.14 -0.21
CA LEU A 30 14.71 -12.30 0.03
C LEU A 30 16.03 -13.08 -0.05
N ARG A 31 16.01 -14.39 0.23
CA ARG A 31 17.16 -15.29 0.02
C ARG A 31 17.58 -15.40 -1.43
N GLN A 32 16.63 -15.40 -2.37
CA GLN A 32 16.92 -15.48 -3.81
C GLN A 32 17.75 -14.28 -4.28
N TYR A 33 17.60 -13.14 -3.61
CA TYR A 33 18.31 -11.89 -3.89
C TYR A 33 19.44 -11.59 -2.89
N HIS A 34 19.75 -12.51 -1.97
CA HIS A 34 20.76 -12.32 -0.92
C HIS A 34 20.52 -11.11 0.03
N LEU A 35 19.29 -10.59 0.10
CA LEU A 35 18.94 -9.39 0.90
C LEU A 35 18.49 -9.70 2.34
N GLN A 36 18.43 -10.98 2.72
CA GLN A 36 17.86 -11.43 4.00
C GLN A 36 18.50 -10.82 5.26
N GLN A 37 19.78 -10.43 5.21
CA GLN A 37 20.50 -9.88 6.38
C GLN A 37 20.41 -8.35 6.46
N ALA A 38 20.16 -7.69 5.33
CA ALA A 38 20.10 -6.23 5.24
C ALA A 38 18.73 -5.66 5.66
N VAL A 39 17.72 -6.53 5.76
CA VAL A 39 16.32 -6.16 5.94
C VAL A 39 15.75 -6.77 7.21
N SER A 40 15.01 -5.94 7.94
CA SER A 40 14.14 -6.34 9.03
C SER A 40 12.68 -6.25 8.59
N PHE A 41 11.81 -7.09 9.14
CA PHE A 41 10.37 -7.03 8.85
C PHE A 41 9.68 -6.05 9.79
N GLY A 42 8.82 -5.20 9.23
CA GLY A 42 7.82 -4.45 10.00
C GLY A 42 6.68 -5.35 10.45
N LEU A 43 5.57 -4.74 10.88
CA LEU A 43 4.36 -5.46 11.24
C LEU A 43 3.62 -5.93 9.98
N PRO A 44 3.49 -7.24 9.74
CA PRO A 44 2.73 -7.74 8.60
C PRO A 44 1.23 -7.61 8.85
N GLU A 45 0.51 -7.17 7.82
CA GLU A 45 -0.93 -6.94 7.88
C GLU A 45 -1.63 -7.74 6.78
N VAL A 46 -2.82 -8.24 7.10
CA VAL A 46 -3.68 -8.92 6.13
C VAL A 46 -4.74 -7.94 5.61
N ASP A 47 -4.72 -7.71 4.30
CA ASP A 47 -5.72 -6.95 3.58
C ASP A 47 -6.78 -7.93 3.07
N ASP A 48 -7.87 -8.01 3.84
CA ASP A 48 -8.90 -9.01 3.64
C ASP A 48 -9.80 -8.72 2.43
N ARG A 49 -9.80 -7.47 1.95
CA ARG A 49 -10.51 -7.04 0.73
C ARG A 49 -9.87 -7.62 -0.53
N TYR A 50 -8.53 -7.65 -0.56
CA TYR A 50 -7.79 -8.19 -1.70
C TYR A 50 -7.21 -9.59 -1.47
N HIS A 51 -7.42 -10.17 -0.28
CA HIS A 51 -6.86 -11.45 0.13
C HIS A 51 -5.33 -11.49 0.04
N VAL A 52 -4.66 -10.40 0.45
CA VAL A 52 -3.21 -10.29 0.39
C VAL A 52 -2.63 -10.01 1.76
N TRP A 53 -1.43 -10.52 2.01
CA TRP A 53 -0.58 -10.10 3.11
C TRP A 53 0.36 -9.02 2.62
N ARG A 54 0.45 -7.92 3.36
CA ARG A 54 1.43 -6.86 3.15
C ARG A 54 2.49 -6.99 4.23
N VAL A 55 3.74 -7.14 3.81
CA VAL A 55 4.89 -7.30 4.70
C VAL A 55 5.82 -6.11 4.49
N PRO A 56 5.81 -5.12 5.40
CA PRO A 56 6.72 -3.98 5.31
C PRO A 56 8.17 -4.42 5.53
N LEU A 57 9.07 -3.87 4.73
CA LEU A 57 10.52 -4.07 4.82
C LEU A 57 11.18 -2.81 5.38
N ILE A 58 11.97 -2.99 6.43
CA ILE A 58 12.70 -1.93 7.14
C ILE A 58 14.20 -2.18 6.94
N SER A 59 14.97 -1.12 6.70
CA SER A 59 16.43 -1.23 6.62
C SER A 59 16.99 -1.55 8.00
N SER A 60 17.76 -2.62 8.12
CA SER A 60 18.43 -2.96 9.39
C SER A 60 19.47 -1.91 9.77
N ALA A 61 20.11 -1.26 8.78
CA ALA A 61 21.17 -0.27 9.01
C ALA A 61 20.63 1.10 9.42
N GLN A 62 19.55 1.57 8.77
CA GLN A 62 19.08 2.96 8.91
C GLN A 62 17.70 3.07 9.57
N ARG A 63 17.05 1.94 9.92
CA ARG A 63 15.72 1.86 10.57
C ARG A 63 14.59 2.65 9.88
N HIS A 64 14.73 2.96 8.59
CA HIS A 64 13.65 3.54 7.78
C HIS A 64 12.96 2.45 6.94
N PRO A 65 11.69 2.65 6.53
CA PRO A 65 11.01 1.78 5.60
C PRO A 65 11.70 1.82 4.22
N VAL A 66 11.96 0.66 3.64
CA VAL A 66 12.63 0.49 2.33
C VAL A 66 11.63 0.05 1.27
N GLY A 67 10.56 -0.64 1.67
CA GLY A 67 9.51 -1.08 0.75
C GLY A 67 8.54 -2.04 1.42
N GLU A 68 7.79 -2.78 0.60
CA GLU A 68 6.89 -3.83 1.04
C GLU A 68 6.91 -5.02 0.07
N ILE A 69 6.65 -6.21 0.59
CA ILE A 69 6.38 -7.42 -0.18
C ILE A 69 4.91 -7.77 0.01
N VAL A 70 4.22 -8.04 -1.10
CA VAL A 70 2.82 -8.41 -1.11
C VAL A 70 2.69 -9.88 -1.49
N ILE A 71 2.11 -10.66 -0.58
CA ILE A 71 1.87 -12.11 -0.76
C ILE A 71 0.38 -12.35 -0.96
N ASP A 72 0.01 -13.21 -1.91
CA ASP A 72 -1.33 -13.74 -2.02
C ASP A 72 -1.62 -14.73 -0.87
N ALA A 73 -2.62 -14.42 -0.05
CA ALA A 73 -2.96 -15.23 1.13
C ALA A 73 -3.47 -16.63 0.76
N ARG A 74 -4.00 -16.83 -0.44
CA ARG A 74 -4.55 -18.12 -0.90
C ARG A 74 -3.51 -19.01 -1.55
N THR A 75 -2.52 -18.45 -2.23
CA THR A 75 -1.56 -19.23 -3.04
C THR A 75 -0.15 -19.23 -2.48
N SER A 76 0.14 -18.41 -1.47
CA SER A 76 1.48 -18.12 -0.93
C SER A 76 2.49 -17.58 -1.94
N LEU A 77 2.03 -17.18 -3.13
CA LEU A 77 2.84 -16.57 -4.16
C LEU A 77 2.99 -15.06 -3.92
N ILE A 78 4.15 -14.52 -4.31
CA ILE A 78 4.42 -13.08 -4.22
C ILE A 78 3.86 -12.39 -5.46
N ILE A 79 3.14 -11.28 -5.24
CA ILE A 79 2.58 -10.46 -6.29
C ILE A 79 3.61 -9.39 -6.65
N GLU A 80 4.42 -9.66 -7.67
CA GLU A 80 5.51 -8.75 -8.09
C GLU A 80 5.02 -7.35 -8.47
N SER A 81 3.84 -7.24 -9.10
CA SER A 81 3.27 -5.95 -9.51
C SER A 81 2.92 -5.01 -8.36
N LYS A 82 2.68 -5.57 -7.17
CA LYS A 82 2.38 -4.82 -5.93
C LYS A 82 3.56 -4.78 -4.97
N SER A 83 4.59 -5.58 -5.22
CA SER A 83 5.76 -5.67 -4.37
C SER A 83 6.84 -4.70 -4.84
N THR A 84 7.71 -4.29 -3.93
CA THR A 84 8.86 -3.47 -4.31
C THR A 84 9.90 -4.36 -5.00
N SER A 85 10.36 -3.96 -6.19
CA SER A 85 11.38 -4.70 -6.94
C SER A 85 12.73 -4.76 -6.19
N PRO A 86 13.49 -5.86 -6.28
CA PRO A 86 14.79 -6.01 -5.63
C PRO A 86 15.76 -4.87 -5.92
N ASP A 87 15.85 -4.43 -7.18
CA ASP A 87 16.74 -3.32 -7.59
C ASP A 87 16.43 -2.00 -6.87
N VAL A 88 15.13 -1.77 -6.60
CA VAL A 88 14.66 -0.57 -5.88
C VAL A 88 14.98 -0.71 -4.39
N LEU A 89 14.88 -1.91 -3.83
CA LEU A 89 15.27 -2.19 -2.45
C LEU A 89 16.76 -1.93 -2.25
N GLU A 90 17.62 -2.45 -3.14
CA GLU A 90 19.07 -2.25 -3.11
C GLU A 90 19.44 -0.77 -3.24
N ALA A 91 18.88 -0.07 -4.23
CA ALA A 91 19.14 1.35 -4.45
C ALA A 91 18.78 2.20 -3.22
N ARG A 92 17.61 1.93 -2.61
CA ARG A 92 17.16 2.62 -1.39
C ARG A 92 18.07 2.32 -0.20
N MET A 93 18.54 1.07 -0.02
CA MET A 93 19.46 0.72 1.06
C MET A 93 20.83 1.40 0.92
N LEU A 94 21.34 1.49 -0.31
CA LEU A 94 22.61 2.15 -0.62
C LEU A 94 22.51 3.69 -0.59
N GLY A 95 21.35 4.26 -0.26
CA GLY A 95 21.12 5.70 -0.27
C GLY A 95 21.27 6.32 -1.66
N ARG A 96 21.23 5.51 -2.71
CA ARG A 96 21.31 6.02 -4.09
C ARG A 96 19.98 6.68 -4.39
N PRO A 97 19.95 7.98 -4.73
CA PRO A 97 18.73 8.56 -5.24
C PRO A 97 18.38 7.78 -6.51
N ILE A 98 17.25 7.09 -6.50
CA ILE A 98 16.67 6.56 -7.73
C ILE A 98 16.30 7.81 -8.52
N ARG A 99 17.23 8.26 -9.37
CA ARG A 99 16.93 9.19 -10.45
C ARG A 99 16.01 8.41 -11.38
N GLN A 100 14.74 8.31 -11.01
CA GLN A 100 13.73 8.06 -12.02
C GLN A 100 13.89 9.23 -13.00
N PRO A 101 14.12 8.98 -14.30
CA PRO A 101 13.75 9.97 -15.28
C PRO A 101 12.25 10.10 -15.11
N TYR A 102 11.80 11.03 -14.26
CA TYR A 102 10.45 11.53 -14.33
C TYR A 102 10.32 12.01 -15.76
N LYS A 103 9.72 11.19 -16.63
CA LYS A 103 9.03 11.71 -17.80
C LYS A 103 8.01 12.62 -17.18
N SER A 104 8.30 13.92 -17.13
CA SER A 104 7.31 14.91 -16.73
C SER A 104 6.12 14.63 -17.62
N LEU A 105 5.03 14.15 -17.03
CA LEU A 105 3.76 14.15 -17.74
C LEU A 105 3.60 15.58 -18.28
N PRO A 106 3.20 15.76 -19.55
CA PRO A 106 2.89 17.09 -20.04
C PRO A 106 1.93 17.72 -19.04
N LYS A 107 2.35 18.84 -18.47
CA LYS A 107 1.60 19.54 -17.43
C LYS A 107 0.26 19.87 -18.07
N ASP A 108 -0.80 19.18 -17.65
CA ASP A 108 -2.13 19.46 -18.17
C ASP A 108 -2.41 20.93 -17.85
N THR A 109 -2.63 21.73 -18.88
CA THR A 109 -2.85 23.18 -18.76
C THR A 109 -4.20 23.51 -18.16
N ASN A 110 -5.00 22.50 -17.80
CA ASN A 110 -6.18 22.64 -16.96
C ASN A 110 -5.78 23.00 -15.53
N CYS A 111 -5.42 24.27 -15.35
CA CYS A 111 -5.45 24.94 -14.07
C CYS A 111 -6.91 24.93 -13.59
N TYR A 112 -7.26 24.03 -12.67
CA TYR A 112 -8.58 24.02 -12.06
C TYR A 112 -8.82 25.37 -11.37
N PRO A 113 -9.81 26.16 -11.80
CA PRO A 113 -10.10 27.42 -11.16
C PRO A 113 -10.61 27.14 -9.75
N VAL A 114 -9.83 27.53 -8.74
CA VAL A 114 -10.22 27.35 -7.34
C VAL A 114 -11.46 28.18 -7.07
N SER A 115 -12.53 27.56 -6.58
CA SER A 115 -13.74 28.29 -6.18
C SER A 115 -13.42 29.26 -5.04
N SER A 116 -14.05 30.43 -5.04
CA SER A 116 -13.97 31.39 -3.93
C SER A 116 -14.85 31.00 -2.73
N LEU A 117 -15.39 29.78 -2.72
CA LEU A 117 -16.34 29.33 -1.71
C LEU A 117 -15.62 29.03 -0.39
N ARG A 118 -16.09 29.65 0.69
CA ARG A 118 -15.60 29.38 2.04
C ARG A 118 -16.27 28.13 2.59
N ASN A 119 -15.64 27.49 3.59
CA ASN A 119 -16.29 26.43 4.35
C ASN A 119 -17.64 26.93 4.93
N THR A 120 -18.74 26.39 4.41
CA THR A 120 -20.10 26.89 4.61
C THR A 120 -21.04 25.71 4.83
N ILE A 121 -21.93 25.82 5.82
CA ILE A 121 -23.03 24.87 6.01
C ILE A 121 -24.30 25.55 5.51
N ALA A 122 -24.88 25.03 4.44
CA ALA A 122 -26.15 25.52 3.91
C ALA A 122 -27.31 24.67 4.47
N LEU A 123 -28.39 25.33 4.88
CA LEU A 123 -29.57 24.70 5.47
C LEU A 123 -30.79 25.01 4.59
N GLY A 124 -31.46 23.98 4.08
CA GLY A 124 -32.61 24.12 3.19
C GLY A 124 -32.59 23.12 2.04
N ASP A 125 -33.34 23.43 0.99
CA ASP A 125 -33.39 22.60 -0.22
C ASP A 125 -32.07 22.69 -1.00
N SER A 126 -31.45 21.54 -1.24
CA SER A 126 -30.17 21.46 -1.91
C SER A 126 -30.25 21.92 -3.38
N GLU A 127 -31.39 21.75 -4.06
CA GLU A 127 -31.54 22.17 -5.46
C GLU A 127 -31.48 23.70 -5.58
N GLN A 128 -32.15 24.41 -4.67
CA GLN A 128 -32.16 25.87 -4.66
C GLN A 128 -30.79 26.44 -4.24
N ILE A 129 -30.18 25.84 -3.21
CA ILE A 129 -28.88 26.26 -2.70
C ILE A 129 -27.79 26.11 -3.76
N LEU A 130 -27.82 25.04 -4.56
CA LEU A 130 -26.85 24.83 -5.64
C LEU A 130 -26.89 25.94 -6.70
N MET A 131 -28.04 26.58 -6.92
CA MET A 131 -28.15 27.70 -7.87
C MET A 131 -27.42 28.96 -7.38
N ASP A 132 -27.25 29.12 -6.06
CA ASP A 132 -26.59 30.27 -5.44
C ASP A 132 -25.07 30.08 -5.30
N LEU A 133 -24.56 28.85 -5.50
CA LEU A 133 -23.13 28.57 -5.38
C LEU A 133 -22.37 29.01 -6.64
N PRO A 134 -21.08 29.41 -6.52
CA PRO A 134 -20.26 29.74 -7.68
C PRO A 134 -20.18 28.56 -8.64
N ALA A 135 -20.30 28.80 -9.95
CA ALA A 135 -20.22 27.74 -10.97
C ALA A 135 -18.96 26.85 -10.87
N ASN A 136 -17.86 27.38 -10.32
CA ASN A 136 -16.60 26.66 -10.14
C ASN A 136 -16.54 25.84 -8.83
N SER A 137 -17.61 25.78 -8.02
CA SER A 137 -17.62 25.01 -6.76
C SER A 137 -18.04 23.55 -6.92
N VAL A 138 -18.59 23.18 -8.08
CA VAL A 138 -19.06 21.82 -8.38
C VAL A 138 -18.54 21.45 -9.77
N ASP A 139 -17.97 20.24 -9.91
CA ASP A 139 -17.52 19.63 -11.18
C ASP A 139 -18.42 18.41 -11.48
#